data_AF-A0A8K0XTG1-F1
#
_entry.id   AF-A0A8K0XTG1-F1
#
_cell.length_a   1.000
_cell.length_b   1.000
_cell.length_c   1.000
_cell.angle_alpha   90.00
_cell.angle_beta   90.00
_cell.angle_gamma   90.00
#
_symmetry.space_group_name_H-M   'P 1'
#
loop_
_entity.id
_entity.type
_entity.pdbx_description
1 polymer ?
#
loop_
_entity_poly.entity_id
_entity_poly.type
_entity_poly.pdbx_seq_one_letter_code
_entity_poly.pdbx_strand_id
1 'polypeptide(L)'
;MSSIPSTPQSTATTIFQLNVPRILEPIAPALAALHVRRSRALPETCDSLALTHCASCGTFLLDGTGSVRVVRHARSKRRPKKEGASSRPGRMMRMSCSICGHEQNAPIEETMARVRSSFPGKNAPTITPKTSSEPSKTPSVPVLKDGICPPQISKQSLSSCLPSAQPTPLQGGNAQVRAKSRPKKASGLQDMLARNKQREEQERKKQGGTGLSAFLEGL
;
A
#
# COMPACT_ATOMS: atom_id res chain seq x y z
N MET A 1 34.57 2.04 -28.07
CA MET A 1 33.50 2.65 -27.24
C MET A 1 34.10 2.92 -25.87
N SER A 2 34.42 4.18 -25.58
CA SER A 2 35.12 4.57 -24.35
C SER A 2 34.09 4.84 -23.25
N SER A 3 34.11 4.03 -22.19
CA SER A 3 33.29 4.24 -20.99
C SER A 3 33.81 5.45 -20.21
N ILE A 4 32.99 6.50 -20.11
CA ILE A 4 33.30 7.70 -19.32
C ILE A 4 33.24 7.32 -17.83
N PRO A 5 34.28 7.61 -17.03
CA PRO A 5 34.26 7.34 -15.59
C PRO A 5 33.22 8.22 -14.91
N SER A 6 32.26 7.60 -14.21
CA SER A 6 31.28 8.30 -13.39
C SER A 6 31.99 8.99 -12.22
N THR A 7 31.93 10.31 -12.14
CA THR A 7 32.38 11.08 -10.98
C THR A 7 31.60 10.63 -9.73
N PRO A 8 32.27 10.46 -8.57
CA PRO A 8 31.61 10.05 -7.34
C PRO A 8 30.55 11.10 -6.96
N GLN A 9 29.28 10.71 -7.01
CA GLN A 9 28.19 11.57 -6.54
C GLN A 9 28.31 11.72 -5.03
N SER A 10 28.34 12.96 -4.55
CA SER A 10 28.41 13.25 -3.11
C SER A 10 27.13 12.80 -2.42
N THR A 11 27.26 12.03 -1.33
CA THR A 11 26.15 11.50 -0.52
C THR A 11 25.16 12.59 -0.07
N ALA A 12 25.64 13.82 0.13
CA ALA A 12 24.81 14.98 0.46
C ALA A 12 23.75 15.27 -0.62
N THR A 13 24.09 15.08 -1.89
CA THR A 13 23.16 15.33 -3.02
C THR A 13 22.05 14.28 -3.07
N THR A 14 22.34 13.02 -2.74
CA THR A 14 21.37 11.94 -2.69
C THR A 14 20.31 12.19 -1.61
N ILE A 15 20.74 12.64 -0.42
CA ILE A 15 19.84 12.99 0.69
C ILE A 15 18.91 14.14 0.30
N PHE A 16 19.46 15.18 -0.33
CA PHE A 16 18.65 16.31 -0.80
C PHE A 16 17.58 15.84 -1.80
N GLN A 17 17.97 15.05 -2.81
CA GLN A 17 17.05 14.54 -3.83
C GLN A 17 15.94 13.64 -3.27
N LEU A 18 16.21 12.89 -2.20
CA LEU A 18 15.22 12.08 -1.50
C LEU A 18 14.24 12.90 -0.64
N ASN A 19 14.69 14.05 -0.11
CA ASN A 19 13.87 14.90 0.75
C ASN A 19 13.02 15.91 -0.02
N VAL A 20 13.49 16.38 -1.19
CA VAL A 20 12.75 17.35 -2.02
C VAL A 20 11.30 16.94 -2.29
N PRO A 21 10.99 15.70 -2.72
CA PRO A 21 9.60 15.27 -2.89
C PRO A 21 8.74 15.45 -1.65
N ARG A 22 9.26 15.11 -0.47
CA ARG A 22 8.51 15.18 0.80
C ARG A 22 8.15 16.61 1.19
N ILE A 23 9.05 17.56 0.91
CA ILE A 23 8.85 18.98 1.18
C ILE A 23 7.82 19.58 0.20
N LEU A 24 7.87 19.12 -1.06
CA LEU A 24 7.00 19.62 -2.12
C LEU A 24 5.59 19.03 -2.10
N GLU A 25 5.41 17.84 -1.52
CA GLU A 25 4.14 17.12 -1.49
C GLU A 25 2.92 17.98 -1.10
N PRO A 26 2.94 18.79 -0.01
CA PRO A 26 1.79 19.60 0.38
C PRO A 26 1.54 20.84 -0.50
N ILE A 27 2.55 21.30 -1.27
CA ILE A 27 2.49 22.58 -2.01
C ILE A 27 2.30 22.33 -3.51
N ALA A 28 2.98 21.31 -4.04
CA ALA A 28 3.08 21.01 -5.47
C ALA A 28 3.23 19.49 -5.70
N PRO A 29 2.17 18.69 -5.46
CA PRO A 29 2.25 17.21 -5.53
C PRO A 29 2.64 16.71 -6.93
N ALA A 30 2.25 17.41 -7.99
CA ALA A 30 2.68 17.07 -9.35
C ALA A 30 4.20 17.22 -9.55
N LEU A 31 4.80 18.24 -8.93
CA LEU A 31 6.24 18.50 -9.02
C LEU A 31 7.02 17.52 -8.13
N ALA A 32 6.49 17.18 -6.94
CA ALA A 32 7.01 16.11 -6.09
C ALA A 32 7.05 14.77 -6.84
N ALA A 33 5.96 14.38 -7.51
CA ALA A 33 5.89 13.17 -8.33
C ALA A 33 6.93 13.14 -9.46
N LEU A 34 7.18 14.29 -10.10
CA LEU A 34 8.22 14.42 -11.11
C LEU A 34 9.62 14.20 -10.52
N HIS A 35 9.92 14.75 -9.34
CA HIS A 35 11.18 14.51 -8.66
C HIS A 35 11.37 13.03 -8.30
N VAL A 36 10.32 12.36 -7.81
CA VAL A 36 10.36 10.92 -7.54
C VAL A 36 10.66 10.12 -8.80
N ARG A 37 10.06 10.49 -9.93
CA ARG A 37 10.31 9.81 -11.20
C ARG A 37 11.75 10.01 -11.68
N ARG A 38 12.32 11.21 -11.47
CA ARG A 38 13.73 11.51 -11.79
C ARG A 38 14.69 10.78 -10.86
N SER A 39 14.44 10.76 -9.55
CA SER A 39 15.34 10.11 -8.59
C SER A 39 15.44 8.60 -8.85
N ARG A 40 14.35 7.93 -9.24
CA ARG A 40 14.36 6.51 -9.63
C ARG A 40 15.28 6.15 -10.79
N ALA A 41 15.68 7.11 -11.64
CA ALA A 41 16.69 6.86 -12.67
C ALA A 41 18.08 6.67 -12.08
N LEU A 42 18.28 7.04 -10.81
CA LEU A 42 19.51 6.85 -10.07
C LEU A 42 19.47 5.50 -9.32
N PRO A 43 20.47 4.62 -9.51
CA PRO A 43 20.48 3.28 -8.93
C PRO A 43 20.33 3.26 -7.40
N GLU A 44 20.85 4.28 -6.72
CA GLU A 44 21.00 4.28 -5.25
C GLU A 44 19.73 4.65 -4.49
N THR A 45 18.71 5.22 -5.15
CA THR A 45 17.54 5.79 -4.46
C THR A 45 16.27 4.93 -4.56
N CYS A 46 16.34 3.82 -5.30
CA CYS A 46 15.16 3.14 -5.78
C CYS A 46 14.30 2.52 -4.65
N ASP A 47 14.90 2.12 -3.53
CA ASP A 47 14.21 1.35 -2.49
C ASP A 47 13.40 2.21 -1.52
N SER A 48 13.90 3.39 -1.13
CA SER A 48 13.24 4.23 -0.11
C SER A 48 11.90 4.79 -0.60
N LEU A 49 11.84 5.21 -1.87
CA LEU A 49 10.65 5.82 -2.46
C LEU A 49 9.67 4.79 -3.02
N ALA A 50 10.12 3.56 -3.28
CA ALA A 50 9.28 2.50 -3.84
C ALA A 50 8.10 2.11 -2.93
N LEU A 51 8.23 2.28 -1.61
CA LEU A 51 7.19 1.92 -0.64
C LEU A 51 6.16 3.02 -0.40
N THR A 52 6.42 4.24 -0.87
CA THR A 52 5.59 5.43 -0.56
C THR A 52 4.98 6.05 -1.81
N HIS A 53 5.62 5.87 -2.97
CA HIS A 53 5.21 6.50 -4.22
C HIS A 53 4.97 5.48 -5.33
N CYS A 54 4.09 5.81 -6.26
CA CYS A 54 3.80 5.01 -7.44
C CYS A 54 5.03 4.82 -8.32
N ALA A 55 5.29 3.58 -8.74
CA ALA A 55 6.45 3.28 -9.60
C ALA A 55 6.33 3.77 -11.05
N SER A 56 5.13 4.05 -11.53
CA SER A 56 4.89 4.58 -12.88
C SER A 56 4.90 6.10 -12.91
N CYS A 57 4.01 6.74 -12.14
CA CYS A 57 3.78 8.19 -12.22
C CYS A 57 4.46 9.00 -11.11
N GLY A 58 5.00 8.35 -10.06
CA GLY A 58 5.68 9.04 -8.95
C GLY A 58 4.75 9.64 -7.89
N THR A 59 3.43 9.60 -8.06
CA THR A 59 2.45 10.10 -7.06
C THR A 59 2.61 9.40 -5.72
N PHE A 60 2.55 10.15 -4.63
CA PHE A 60 2.49 9.61 -3.28
C PHE A 60 1.21 8.79 -3.06
N LEU A 61 1.31 7.62 -2.44
CA LEU A 61 0.19 6.67 -2.36
C LEU A 61 -0.53 6.65 -1.00
N LEU A 62 0.01 7.36 0.00
CA LEU A 62 -0.49 7.31 1.38
C LEU A 62 -1.41 8.49 1.74
N ASP A 63 -1.65 9.42 0.81
CA ASP A 63 -2.59 10.54 0.93
C ASP A 63 -4.05 10.16 0.58
N GLY A 64 -4.30 8.88 0.28
CA GLY A 64 -5.59 8.39 -0.18
C GLY A 64 -5.74 8.30 -1.70
N THR A 65 -4.75 8.76 -2.48
CA THR A 65 -4.72 8.54 -3.94
C THR A 65 -4.24 7.12 -4.32
N GLY A 66 -3.92 6.28 -3.33
CA GLY A 66 -3.57 4.89 -3.51
C GLY A 66 -4.38 3.95 -2.62
N SER A 67 -4.30 2.66 -2.91
CA SER A 67 -4.73 1.61 -1.98
C SER A 67 -3.53 0.75 -1.61
N VAL A 68 -3.33 0.51 -0.30
CA VAL A 68 -2.27 -0.36 0.22
C VAL A 68 -2.92 -1.50 0.98
N ARG A 69 -2.65 -2.74 0.57
CA ARG A 69 -3.23 -3.95 1.18
C ARG A 69 -2.18 -5.03 1.34
N VAL A 70 -2.23 -5.76 2.44
CA VAL A 70 -1.40 -6.96 2.64
C VAL A 70 -2.10 -8.16 2.03
N VAL A 71 -1.50 -8.77 1.02
CA VAL A 71 -2.01 -9.96 0.35
C VAL A 71 -1.18 -11.16 0.77
N ARG A 72 -1.85 -12.28 1.06
CA ARG A 72 -1.19 -13.57 1.29
C ARG A 72 -1.15 -14.31 -0.03
N HIS A 73 0.04 -14.69 -0.50
CA HIS A 73 0.11 -15.59 -1.64
C HIS A 73 -0.50 -16.94 -1.25
N ALA A 74 -1.59 -17.32 -1.91
CA ALA A 74 -2.10 -18.68 -1.82
C ALA A 74 -0.98 -19.63 -2.26
N ARG A 75 -0.69 -20.65 -1.45
CA ARG A 75 0.29 -21.66 -1.82
C ARG A 75 -0.18 -22.29 -3.12
N SER A 76 0.59 -22.06 -4.20
CA SER A 76 0.35 -22.77 -5.45
C SER A 76 0.54 -24.26 -5.16
N LYS A 77 -0.55 -25.02 -5.18
CA LYS A 77 -0.60 -26.45 -4.84
C LYS A 77 0.28 -27.35 -5.73
N ARG A 78 0.99 -26.78 -6.71
CA ARG A 78 1.64 -27.53 -7.80
C ARG A 78 3.16 -27.61 -7.73
N ARG A 79 3.83 -26.99 -6.77
CA ARG A 79 5.30 -27.12 -6.67
C ARG A 79 5.67 -28.18 -5.62
N PRO A 80 6.34 -29.28 -6.03
CA PRO A 80 6.83 -30.28 -5.09
C PRO A 80 7.77 -29.60 -4.10
N LYS A 81 7.49 -29.83 -2.82
CA LYS A 81 8.20 -29.25 -1.70
C LYS A 81 9.60 -29.86 -1.69
N LYS A 82 10.63 -29.06 -2.04
CA LYS A 82 12.01 -29.47 -1.79
C LYS A 82 12.17 -29.62 -0.27
N GLU A 83 12.54 -30.81 0.18
CA GLU A 83 12.69 -31.12 1.61
C GLU A 83 13.66 -30.12 2.26
N GLY A 84 13.28 -29.54 3.40
CA GLY A 84 14.09 -28.59 4.17
C GLY A 84 13.67 -27.12 4.09
N ALA A 85 12.92 -26.69 3.06
CA ALA A 85 12.43 -25.31 3.01
C ALA A 85 11.05 -25.17 3.67
N SER A 86 11.00 -24.71 4.92
CA SER A 86 9.76 -24.25 5.56
C SER A 86 9.28 -22.93 4.92
N SER A 87 8.87 -22.97 3.66
CA SER A 87 8.30 -21.81 2.98
C SER A 87 6.91 -21.51 3.59
N ARG A 88 6.90 -20.67 4.63
CA ARG A 88 5.68 -20.02 5.11
C ARG A 88 5.08 -19.25 3.92
N PRO A 89 3.75 -19.23 3.76
CA PRO A 89 3.14 -18.44 2.70
C PRO A 89 3.59 -16.98 2.86
N GLY A 90 4.34 -16.48 1.87
CA GLY A 90 4.86 -15.12 1.89
C GLY A 90 3.71 -14.11 1.95
N ARG A 91 3.86 -13.12 2.82
CA ARG A 91 3.00 -11.93 2.81
C ARG A 91 3.65 -10.91 1.86
N MET A 92 2.84 -10.30 1.01
CA MET A 92 3.27 -9.20 0.15
C MET A 92 2.39 -7.99 0.43
N MET A 93 2.98 -6.80 0.33
CA MET A 93 2.26 -5.55 0.31
C MET A 93 1.93 -5.22 -1.15
N ARG A 94 0.64 -5.16 -1.47
CA ARG A 94 0.14 -4.70 -2.76
C ARG A 94 -0.27 -3.24 -2.65
N MET A 95 0.31 -2.42 -3.51
CA MET A 95 -0.01 -1.01 -3.64
C MET A 95 -0.63 -0.78 -5.02
N SER A 96 -1.73 -0.03 -5.10
CA SER A 96 -2.37 0.34 -6.37
C SER A 96 -2.54 1.85 -6.44
N CYS A 97 -2.11 2.48 -7.53
CA CYS A 97 -2.29 3.90 -7.78
C CYS A 97 -3.65 4.17 -8.41
N SER A 98 -4.45 5.06 -7.84
CA SER A 98 -5.75 5.46 -8.44
C SER A 98 -5.61 6.37 -9.66
N ILE A 99 -4.50 7.11 -9.75
CA ILE A 99 -4.28 8.09 -10.83
C ILE A 99 -3.91 7.40 -12.15
N CYS A 100 -2.96 6.46 -12.13
CA CYS A 100 -2.49 5.79 -13.36
C CYS A 100 -2.84 4.30 -13.44
N GLY A 101 -3.48 3.73 -12.41
CA GLY A 101 -3.83 2.31 -12.37
C GLY A 101 -2.65 1.35 -12.15
N HIS A 102 -1.43 1.86 -11.96
CA HIS A 102 -0.27 1.02 -11.75
C HIS A 102 -0.38 0.23 -10.42
N GLU A 103 -0.03 -1.05 -10.48
CA GLU A 103 -0.01 -1.94 -9.32
C GLU A 103 1.41 -2.45 -9.05
N GLN A 104 1.82 -2.35 -7.79
CA GLN A 104 3.12 -2.82 -7.33
C GLN A 104 2.92 -3.82 -6.20
N ASN A 105 3.68 -4.92 -6.25
CA ASN A 105 3.75 -5.89 -5.16
C ASN A 105 5.17 -5.86 -4.58
N ALA A 106 5.29 -5.56 -3.30
CA ALA A 106 6.54 -5.62 -2.56
C ALA A 106 6.50 -6.79 -1.57
N PRO A 107 7.52 -7.67 -1.51
CA PRO A 107 7.60 -8.66 -0.45
C PRO A 107 7.70 -7.95 0.90
N ILE A 108 6.93 -8.41 1.89
CA ILE A 108 7.12 -7.92 3.25
C ILE A 108 8.28 -8.72 3.80
N GLU A 109 9.48 -8.11 3.77
CA GLU A 109 10.67 -8.71 4.34
C GLU A 109 10.41 -9.14 5.79
N GLU A 110 10.57 -10.43 6.05
CA GLU A 110 10.27 -11.06 7.34
C GLU A 110 11.29 -10.63 8.43
N THR A 111 12.34 -9.91 8.04
CA THR A 111 13.43 -9.40 8.88
C THR A 111 12.92 -8.52 10.02
N MET A 112 11.86 -7.74 9.81
CA MET A 112 11.24 -6.95 10.89
C MET A 112 10.10 -7.67 11.63
N ALA A 113 9.57 -8.76 11.07
CA ALA A 113 8.52 -9.53 11.73
C ALA A 113 9.05 -10.31 12.95
N ARG A 114 10.33 -10.68 12.96
CA ARG A 114 10.95 -11.37 14.09
C ARG A 114 11.13 -10.50 15.33
N VAL A 115 11.30 -9.18 15.16
CA VAL A 115 11.44 -8.25 16.29
C VAL A 115 10.14 -8.18 17.12
N ARG A 116 8.97 -8.45 16.51
CA ARG A 116 7.69 -8.45 17.22
C ARG A 116 7.18 -9.84 17.62
N SER A 117 7.73 -10.93 17.09
CA SER A 117 7.39 -12.28 17.57
C SER A 117 8.05 -12.62 18.91
N SER A 118 8.97 -11.80 19.38
CA SER A 118 9.58 -11.89 20.71
C SER A 118 8.93 -10.96 21.73
N PHE A 119 7.68 -10.51 21.52
CA PHE A 119 6.90 -10.07 22.66
C PHE A 119 6.55 -11.33 23.47
N PRO A 120 7.13 -11.51 24.67
CA PRO A 120 6.86 -12.68 25.50
C PRO A 120 5.37 -12.65 25.82
N GLY A 121 4.64 -13.58 25.20
CA GLY A 121 3.25 -13.79 25.53
C GLY A 121 3.14 -14.16 27.00
N LYS A 122 2.26 -13.44 27.69
CA LYS A 122 1.67 -13.80 28.99
C LYS A 122 2.67 -13.81 30.15
N ASN A 123 2.97 -12.61 30.66
CA ASN A 123 3.17 -12.29 32.09
C ASN A 123 3.65 -10.83 32.26
N ALA A 124 3.24 -9.89 31.39
CA ALA A 124 3.44 -8.48 31.68
C ALA A 124 2.32 -8.06 32.65
N PRO A 125 2.62 -7.67 33.90
CA PRO A 125 1.61 -7.18 34.83
C PRO A 125 0.92 -5.96 34.22
N THR A 126 -0.40 -5.93 34.34
CA THR A 126 -1.24 -4.78 34.00
C THR A 126 -0.74 -3.56 34.77
N ILE A 127 0.10 -2.75 34.15
CA ILE A 127 0.41 -1.41 34.67
C ILE A 127 -0.83 -0.57 34.39
N THR A 128 -1.71 -0.52 35.39
CA THR A 128 -2.78 0.48 35.44
C THR A 128 -2.14 1.87 35.32
N PRO A 129 -2.54 2.70 34.35
CA PRO A 129 -2.04 4.05 34.26
C PRO A 129 -2.45 4.81 35.52
N LYS A 130 -1.47 5.13 36.37
CA LYS A 130 -1.66 6.00 37.52
C LYS A 130 -1.90 7.40 36.98
N THR A 131 -3.15 7.85 37.04
CA THR A 131 -3.57 9.20 36.72
C THR A 131 -2.84 10.18 37.64
N SER A 132 -1.68 10.67 37.20
CA SER A 132 -1.01 11.82 37.80
C SER A 132 -1.54 13.06 37.10
N SER A 133 -2.50 13.70 37.75
CA SER A 133 -2.93 15.05 37.42
C SER A 133 -1.83 16.02 37.87
N GLU A 134 -0.85 16.27 36.99
CA GLU A 134 0.10 17.36 37.16
C GLU A 134 -0.33 18.53 36.25
N PRO A 135 -0.60 19.73 36.80
CA PRO A 135 -1.00 20.88 36.02
C PRO A 135 0.19 21.40 35.19
N SER A 136 0.12 21.16 33.88
CA SER A 136 1.08 21.69 32.91
C SER A 136 1.00 23.22 32.88
N LYS A 137 2.04 23.87 33.41
CA LYS A 137 2.30 25.29 33.20
C LYS A 137 2.61 25.50 31.72
N THR A 138 1.73 26.20 31.03
CA THR A 138 1.91 26.69 29.66
C THR A 138 3.09 27.66 29.59
N PRO A 139 4.19 27.36 28.86
CA PRO A 139 5.12 28.39 28.43
C PRO A 139 4.45 29.19 27.30
N SER A 140 4.19 30.47 27.60
CA SER A 140 3.75 31.47 26.63
C SER A 140 4.81 31.63 25.53
N VAL A 141 4.48 31.19 24.32
CA VAL A 141 5.28 31.46 23.12
C VAL A 141 5.16 32.95 22.77
N PRO A 142 6.26 33.68 22.54
CA PRO A 142 6.19 35.05 22.05
C PRO A 142 5.62 35.08 20.64
N VAL A 143 4.50 35.78 20.49
CA VAL A 143 3.87 36.11 19.22
C VAL A 143 4.80 37.08 18.48
N LEU A 144 5.61 36.56 17.56
CA LEU A 144 6.28 37.37 16.53
C LEU A 144 5.23 37.80 15.50
N LYS A 145 4.78 39.05 15.64
CA LYS A 145 4.06 39.79 14.61
C LYS A 145 5.04 40.18 13.51
N ASP A 146 5.34 39.27 12.59
CA ASP A 146 5.94 39.65 11.32
C ASP A 146 4.84 39.85 10.29
N GLY A 147 4.60 41.12 9.98
CA GLY A 147 3.75 41.56 8.88
C GLY A 147 4.37 41.16 7.55
N ILE A 148 3.99 40.00 7.05
CA ILE A 148 4.32 39.58 5.69
C ILE A 148 3.20 40.10 4.79
N CYS A 149 3.54 41.10 3.98
CA CYS A 149 2.70 41.56 2.87
C CYS A 149 2.30 40.36 2.00
N PRO A 150 1.02 40.24 1.59
CA PRO A 150 0.64 39.24 0.61
C PRO A 150 1.39 39.52 -0.70
N PRO A 151 2.08 38.53 -1.30
CA PRO A 151 2.57 38.70 -2.65
C PRO A 151 1.37 38.93 -3.56
N GLN A 152 1.34 40.08 -4.23
CA GLN A 152 0.40 40.34 -5.31
C GLN A 152 0.61 39.28 -6.39
N ILE A 153 -0.29 38.30 -6.43
CA ILE A 153 -0.39 37.31 -7.49
C ILE A 153 -0.79 38.08 -8.74
N SER A 154 0.21 38.39 -9.57
CA SER A 154 0.01 38.91 -10.91
C SER A 154 -0.73 37.84 -11.71
N LYS A 155 -1.98 38.16 -12.09
CA LYS A 155 -2.85 37.33 -12.92
C LYS A 155 -2.25 37.27 -14.33
N GLN A 156 -1.27 36.40 -14.54
CA GLN A 156 -0.89 36.01 -15.90
C GLN A 156 -1.92 34.99 -16.38
N SER A 157 -2.74 35.42 -17.33
CA SER A 157 -3.66 34.61 -18.11
C SER A 157 -2.89 33.46 -18.75
N LEU A 158 -3.07 32.24 -18.23
CA LEU A 158 -2.59 31.03 -18.88
C LEU A 158 -3.44 30.78 -20.12
N SER A 159 -2.81 31.01 -21.26
CA SER A 159 -3.32 30.66 -22.58
C SER A 159 -3.59 29.16 -22.65
N SER A 160 -4.84 28.81 -22.90
CA SER A 160 -5.33 27.45 -23.09
C SER A 160 -4.76 26.85 -24.38
N CYS A 161 -3.79 25.95 -24.27
CA CYS A 161 -3.42 25.04 -25.36
C CYS A 161 -3.97 23.64 -25.03
N LEU A 162 -5.13 23.32 -25.62
CA LEU A 162 -5.68 21.98 -25.69
C LEU A 162 -4.90 21.17 -26.75
N PRO A 163 -4.23 20.06 -26.42
CA PRO A 163 -3.95 19.04 -27.41
C PRO A 163 -5.21 18.19 -27.60
N SER A 164 -5.98 18.53 -28.63
CA SER A 164 -6.98 17.64 -29.22
C SER A 164 -6.25 16.48 -29.89
N ALA A 165 -6.13 15.35 -29.21
CA ALA A 165 -5.67 14.09 -29.79
C ALA A 165 -6.86 13.13 -29.83
N GLN A 166 -7.51 13.08 -31.00
CA GLN A 166 -8.45 12.03 -31.34
C GLN A 166 -7.75 10.66 -31.34
N PRO A 167 -8.24 9.64 -30.63
CA PRO A 167 -7.87 8.27 -30.89
C PRO A 167 -8.61 7.76 -32.13
N THR A 168 -7.87 7.53 -33.21
CA THR A 168 -8.30 6.80 -34.40
C THR A 168 -8.60 5.34 -34.04
N PRO A 169 -9.82 4.81 -34.28
CA PRO A 169 -10.08 3.39 -34.14
C PRO A 169 -9.54 2.64 -35.35
N LEU A 170 -8.43 1.92 -35.20
CA LEU A 170 -8.01 0.92 -36.17
C LEU A 170 -8.88 -0.33 -36.01
N GLN A 171 -9.88 -0.41 -36.89
CA GLN A 171 -10.53 -1.65 -37.29
C GLN A 171 -9.58 -2.50 -38.14
N GLY A 172 -9.62 -3.81 -37.94
CA GLY A 172 -8.99 -4.83 -38.78
C GLY A 172 -8.16 -5.80 -37.94
N GLY A 173 -8.38 -7.11 -37.94
CA GLY A 173 -9.26 -7.94 -38.74
C GLY A 173 -9.26 -9.35 -38.15
N ASN A 174 -10.22 -10.14 -38.64
CA ASN A 174 -10.54 -11.50 -38.24
C ASN A 174 -9.34 -12.45 -38.19
N ALA A 175 -9.25 -13.22 -37.11
CA ALA A 175 -8.77 -14.60 -37.16
C ALA A 175 -9.62 -15.45 -36.19
N GLN A 176 -10.55 -16.19 -36.78
CA GLN A 176 -11.18 -17.36 -36.19
C GLN A 176 -10.10 -18.29 -35.61
N VAL A 177 -10.41 -19.00 -34.52
CA VAL A 177 -10.39 -20.47 -34.45
C VAL A 177 -10.47 -20.92 -32.97
N ARG A 178 -11.51 -21.74 -32.73
CA ARG A 178 -11.74 -22.66 -31.59
C ARG A 178 -12.19 -22.06 -30.24
N ALA A 179 -13.49 -21.80 -30.22
CA ALA A 179 -14.32 -21.89 -29.03
C ALA A 179 -14.16 -23.25 -28.32
N LYS A 180 -13.53 -23.24 -27.14
CA LYS A 180 -13.81 -24.22 -26.08
C LYS A 180 -14.71 -23.51 -25.07
N SER A 181 -16.00 -23.81 -25.14
CA SER A 181 -17.05 -23.32 -24.26
C SER A 181 -16.70 -23.63 -22.80
N ARG A 182 -16.17 -22.63 -22.08
CA ARG A 182 -16.13 -22.67 -20.61
C ARG A 182 -17.57 -22.47 -20.12
N PRO A 183 -18.11 -23.36 -19.27
CA PRO A 183 -19.45 -23.17 -18.73
C PRO A 183 -19.47 -21.87 -17.92
N LYS A 184 -20.27 -20.91 -18.38
CA LYS A 184 -20.57 -19.67 -17.66
C LYS A 184 -21.29 -20.08 -16.38
N LYS A 185 -20.55 -20.16 -15.28
CA LYS A 185 -21.11 -20.45 -13.96
C LYS A 185 -21.94 -19.25 -13.50
N ALA A 186 -23.23 -19.26 -13.84
CA ALA A 186 -24.27 -18.42 -13.22
C ALA A 186 -24.55 -18.86 -11.75
N SER A 187 -23.49 -19.21 -11.02
CA SER A 187 -23.51 -19.90 -9.72
C SER A 187 -22.69 -19.09 -8.72
N GLY A 188 -22.83 -17.76 -8.76
CA GLY A 188 -22.01 -16.85 -7.94
C GLY A 188 -22.57 -16.69 -6.53
N LEU A 189 -23.84 -16.29 -6.41
CA LEU A 189 -24.44 -15.93 -5.13
C LEU A 189 -25.22 -17.08 -4.49
N GLN A 190 -26.05 -17.78 -5.28
CA GLN A 190 -26.92 -18.84 -4.78
C GLN A 190 -26.11 -20.04 -4.25
N ASP A 191 -25.01 -20.40 -4.92
CA ASP A 191 -24.08 -21.45 -4.47
C ASP A 191 -23.27 -21.03 -3.24
N MET A 192 -22.99 -19.72 -3.09
CA MET A 192 -22.33 -19.18 -1.90
C MET A 192 -23.25 -19.24 -0.67
N LEU A 193 -24.53 -18.89 -0.84
CA LEU A 193 -25.55 -19.00 0.21
C LEU A 193 -25.81 -20.45 0.60
N ALA A 194 -25.86 -21.37 -0.38
CA ALA A 194 -26.00 -22.81 -0.11
C ALA A 194 -24.84 -23.35 0.74
N ARG A 195 -23.59 -22.95 0.42
CA ARG A 195 -22.42 -23.34 1.21
C ARG A 195 -22.38 -22.73 2.61
N ASN A 196 -22.86 -21.49 2.78
CA ASN A 196 -22.95 -20.89 4.12
C ASN A 196 -23.98 -21.62 4.99
N LYS A 197 -25.17 -21.92 4.46
CA LYS A 197 -26.18 -22.71 5.20
C LYS A 197 -25.65 -24.08 5.61
N GLN A 198 -24.95 -24.76 4.70
CA GLN A 198 -24.34 -26.06 5.00
C GLN A 198 -23.27 -25.98 6.10
N ARG A 199 -22.47 -24.91 6.11
CA ARG A 199 -21.41 -24.71 7.12
C ARG A 199 -22.01 -24.42 8.50
N GLU A 200 -23.05 -23.59 8.57
CA GLU A 200 -23.78 -23.29 9.81
C GLU A 200 -24.40 -24.56 10.42
N GLU A 201 -25.00 -25.44 9.61
CA GLU A 201 -25.57 -26.70 10.10
C GLU A 201 -24.48 -27.64 10.65
N GLN A 202 -23.30 -27.69 10.01
CA GLN A 202 -22.17 -28.47 10.53
C GLN A 202 -21.64 -27.91 11.85
N GLU A 203 -21.61 -26.58 12.01
CA GLU A 203 -21.20 -25.95 13.27
C GLU A 203 -22.24 -26.19 14.36
N ARG A 204 -23.55 -26.14 14.06
CA ARG A 204 -24.61 -26.52 15.01
C ARG A 204 -24.50 -27.98 15.45
N LYS A 205 -24.21 -28.91 14.53
CA LYS A 205 -23.99 -30.33 14.89
C LYS A 205 -22.75 -30.54 15.76
N LYS A 206 -21.71 -29.72 15.58
CA LYS A 206 -20.49 -29.77 16.42
C LYS A 206 -20.67 -29.08 17.78
N GLN A 207 -21.50 -28.05 17.86
CA GLN A 207 -21.79 -27.32 19.09
C GLN A 207 -22.91 -27.92 19.93
N GLY A 208 -23.68 -28.88 19.38
CA GLY A 208 -24.82 -29.52 20.03
C GLY A 208 -24.51 -30.41 21.25
N GLY A 209 -23.32 -30.31 21.86
CA GLY A 209 -22.97 -31.06 23.07
C GLY A 209 -22.50 -30.23 24.27
N THR A 210 -22.14 -28.95 24.09
CA THR A 210 -21.48 -28.16 25.15
C THR A 210 -21.75 -26.64 25.04
N GLY A 211 -22.97 -26.27 24.67
CA GLY A 211 -23.42 -24.88 24.67
C GLY A 211 -23.98 -24.45 26.03
N LEU A 212 -23.84 -23.16 26.37
CA LEU A 212 -24.32 -22.52 27.61
C LEU A 212 -25.80 -22.80 27.96
N SER A 213 -26.62 -23.23 27.00
CA SER A 213 -28.00 -23.66 27.25
C SER A 213 -28.10 -24.89 28.16
N ALA A 214 -27.15 -25.82 28.10
CA ALA A 214 -27.11 -26.98 29.00
C ALA A 214 -26.85 -26.58 30.47
N PHE A 215 -26.32 -25.36 30.71
CA PHE A 215 -26.06 -24.86 32.05
C PHE A 215 -27.31 -24.26 32.72
N LEU A 216 -28.35 -23.94 31.94
CA LEU A 216 -29.61 -23.37 32.45
C LEU A 216 -30.70 -24.42 32.66
N GLU A 217 -30.62 -25.59 32.03
CA GLU A 217 -31.57 -26.70 32.24
C GLU A 217 -31.30 -27.51 33.53
N GLY A 218 -30.24 -27.18 34.27
CA GLY A 218 -29.81 -27.90 35.49
C GLY A 218 -30.12 -27.21 36.83
N LEU A 219 -30.96 -26.17 36.85
CA LEU A 219 -31.44 -25.45 38.05
C LEU A 219 -32.94 -25.69 38.24
#